data_AF-A0A9W6L9Y7-F1
#
_entry.id   AF-A0A9W6L9Y7-F1
#
_cell.length_a   1.000
_cell.length_b   1.000
_cell.length_c   1.000
_cell.angle_alpha   90.00
_cell.angle_beta   90.00
_cell.angle_gamma   90.00
#
_symmetry.space_group_name_H-M   'P 1'
#
loop_
_entity.id
_entity.type
_entity.pdbx_description
1 polymer ?
#
loop_
_entity_poly.entity_id
_entity_poly.type
_entity_poly.pdbx_seq_one_letter_code
_entity_poly.pdbx_strand_id
1 'polypeptide(L)'
;MPPDTPSDPTTVFVTTHIHTDGPIPGPHSLLTLTSAAHRADGVPTGTFTANLRELPGATLHPASLQDWRTRAGDWLATRRAARPPALATIAYARWVERLPGRAVFVAEPHTQDYLFVYWYLQRFAGEWPFAGSLSAASSPIRSARAAEACVLASCRTGPGPGLAAAG
;
A
#
# COMPACT_ATOMS: atom_id res chain seq x y z
N MET A 1 9.40 -32.20 -1.39
CA MET A 1 9.61 -30.85 -1.93
C MET A 1 8.63 -30.70 -3.08
N PRO A 2 7.58 -29.87 -2.98
CA PRO A 2 6.71 -29.65 -4.13
C PRO A 2 7.53 -29.02 -5.27
N PRO A 3 7.20 -29.30 -6.54
CA PRO A 3 7.94 -28.73 -7.66
C PRO A 3 7.79 -27.20 -7.67
N ASP A 4 8.92 -26.50 -7.81
CA ASP A 4 8.94 -25.06 -8.09
C ASP A 4 8.05 -24.80 -9.29
N THR A 5 6.91 -24.15 -9.04
CA THR A 5 6.07 -23.67 -10.12
C THR A 5 6.88 -22.60 -10.83
N PRO A 6 7.17 -22.70 -12.14
CA PRO A 6 7.99 -21.72 -12.82
C PRO A 6 7.28 -20.36 -12.72
N SER A 7 7.83 -19.47 -11.92
CA SER A 7 7.39 -18.09 -11.84
C SER A 7 7.48 -17.49 -13.24
N ASP A 8 6.39 -16.88 -13.70
CA ASP A 8 6.34 -16.15 -14.96
C ASP A 8 7.60 -15.26 -15.09
N PRO A 9 8.40 -15.38 -16.18
CA PRO A 9 9.65 -14.65 -16.36
C PRO A 9 9.47 -13.13 -16.35
N THR A 10 8.22 -12.65 -16.41
CA THR A 10 7.85 -11.25 -16.30
C THR A 10 7.45 -10.83 -14.88
N THR A 11 7.53 -11.69 -13.87
CA THR A 11 7.27 -11.32 -12.46
C THR A 11 8.49 -10.64 -11.84
N VAL A 12 8.24 -9.56 -11.11
CA VAL A 12 9.25 -8.82 -10.35
C VAL A 12 8.88 -8.88 -8.87
N PHE A 13 9.74 -9.44 -8.04
CA PHE A 13 9.58 -9.50 -6.60
C PHE A 13 10.15 -8.24 -5.97
N VAL A 14 9.38 -7.60 -5.09
CA VAL A 14 9.77 -6.35 -4.44
C VAL A 14 9.86 -6.61 -2.94
N THR A 15 11.08 -6.85 -2.46
CA THR A 15 11.36 -6.94 -1.03
C THR A 15 11.36 -5.54 -0.43
N THR A 16 10.73 -5.39 0.72
CA THR A 16 10.58 -4.09 1.38
C THR A 16 11.02 -4.18 2.83
N HIS A 17 11.72 -3.15 3.29
CA HIS A 17 12.07 -2.93 4.68
C HIS A 17 11.68 -1.52 5.08
N ILE A 18 11.18 -1.36 6.30
CA ILE A 18 10.75 -0.07 6.83
C ILE A 18 11.27 0.22 8.23
N HIS A 19 11.22 1.49 8.60
CA HIS A 19 11.35 1.93 9.98
C HIS A 19 10.12 2.75 10.35
N THR A 20 9.61 2.56 11.56
CA THR A 20 8.39 3.21 12.04
C THR A 20 8.56 3.76 13.44
N ASP A 21 7.68 4.68 13.81
CA ASP A 21 7.56 5.23 15.16
C ASP A 21 6.57 4.43 16.04
N GLY A 22 6.13 3.25 15.60
CA GLY A 22 5.19 2.43 16.37
C GLY A 22 4.61 1.25 15.60
N PRO A 23 3.73 0.46 16.25
CA PRO A 23 3.26 -0.83 15.75
C PRO A 23 2.20 -0.76 14.64
N ILE A 24 1.52 0.38 14.48
CA ILE A 24 0.43 0.56 13.51
C ILE A 24 0.48 1.94 12.83
N PRO A 25 0.08 2.05 11.56
CA PRO A 25 0.04 3.31 10.84
C PRO A 25 -1.15 4.18 11.28
N GLY A 26 -0.99 5.50 11.18
CA GLY A 26 -2.01 6.48 11.54
C GLY A 26 -1.64 7.17 12.86
N PRO A 27 -1.75 6.50 14.01
CA PRO A 27 -1.21 7.01 15.27
C PRO A 27 0.32 7.10 15.29
N HIS A 28 1.00 6.29 14.46
CA HIS A 28 2.45 6.28 14.31
C HIS A 28 2.87 6.43 12.85
N SER A 29 4.09 6.92 12.64
CA SER A 29 4.60 7.26 11.31
C SER A 29 5.52 6.20 10.74
N LEU A 30 5.42 5.99 9.42
CA LEU A 30 6.49 5.42 8.59
C LEU A 30 7.60 6.46 8.44
N LEU A 31 8.83 6.11 8.80
CA LEU A 31 9.99 7.00 8.75
C LEU A 31 10.87 6.73 7.55
N THR A 32 11.02 5.47 7.17
CA THR A 32 11.81 5.09 5.99
C THR A 32 11.10 3.99 5.22
N LEU A 33 11.16 4.09 3.89
CA LEU A 33 10.70 3.07 2.97
C LEU A 33 11.85 2.71 2.04
N THR A 34 12.33 1.48 2.12
CA THR A 34 13.36 0.95 1.24
C THR A 34 12.86 -0.33 0.59
N SER A 35 12.97 -0.41 -0.73
CA SER A 35 12.62 -1.60 -1.49
C SER A 35 13.67 -1.94 -2.52
N ALA A 36 13.83 -3.23 -2.78
CA ALA A 36 14.63 -3.76 -3.87
C ALA A 36 13.77 -4.67 -4.75
N ALA A 37 13.79 -4.41 -6.05
CA ALA A 37 13.09 -5.18 -7.05
C ALA A 37 14.04 -6.18 -7.71
N HIS A 38 13.66 -7.45 -7.81
CA HIS A 38 14.45 -8.51 -8.41
C HIS A 38 13.56 -9.46 -9.21
N ARG A 39 14.13 -10.07 -10.25
CA ARG A 39 13.49 -11.15 -11.00
C ARG A 39 13.60 -12.47 -10.22
N ALA A 40 12.89 -13.49 -10.70
CA ALA A 40 12.92 -14.83 -10.11
C ALA A 40 14.31 -15.47 -10.08
N ASP A 41 15.17 -15.12 -11.05
CA ASP A 41 16.57 -15.54 -11.12
C ASP A 41 17.49 -14.74 -10.15
N GLY A 42 16.92 -13.86 -9.33
CA GLY A 42 17.64 -13.01 -8.38
C GLY A 42 18.26 -11.76 -9.00
N VAL A 43 18.12 -11.52 -10.32
CA VAL A 43 18.71 -10.36 -10.97
C VAL A 43 18.04 -9.07 -10.48
N PRO A 44 18.79 -8.10 -9.92
CA PRO A 44 18.23 -6.83 -9.46
C PRO A 44 17.76 -5.99 -10.65
N THR A 45 16.56 -5.43 -10.53
CA THR A 45 15.92 -4.59 -11.56
C THR A 45 15.77 -3.13 -11.13
N GLY A 46 15.85 -2.85 -9.84
CA GLY A 46 15.85 -1.49 -9.33
C GLY A 46 15.80 -1.43 -7.81
N THR A 47 16.08 -0.25 -7.27
CA THR A 47 15.94 0.04 -5.85
C THR A 47 15.18 1.34 -5.66
N PHE A 48 14.51 1.46 -4.53
CA PHE A 48 13.89 2.68 -4.07
C PHE A 48 14.22 2.88 -2.60
N THR A 49 14.58 4.10 -2.23
CA THR A 49 14.70 4.49 -0.83
C THR A 49 14.18 5.90 -0.62
N ALA A 50 13.42 6.10 0.44
CA ALA A 50 12.99 7.42 0.87
C ALA A 50 12.84 7.46 2.39
N ASN A 51 13.29 8.58 2.95
CA ASN A 51 12.91 9.00 4.29
C ASN A 51 11.63 9.86 4.21
N LEU A 52 10.72 9.63 5.15
CA LEU A 52 9.42 10.28 5.21
C LEU A 52 9.34 11.09 6.51
N ARG A 53 8.77 12.29 6.43
CA ARG A 53 8.41 13.08 7.61
C ARG A 53 7.24 12.41 8.34
N GLU A 54 7.09 12.69 9.61
CA GLU A 54 5.99 12.18 10.40
C GLU A 54 4.64 12.70 9.93
N LEU A 55 3.60 11.91 10.16
CA LEU A 55 2.22 12.31 9.94
C LEU A 55 1.83 13.40 10.95
N PRO A 56 1.03 14.40 10.54
CA PRO A 56 0.44 15.33 11.49
C PRO A 56 -0.38 14.58 12.56
N GLY A 57 -0.07 14.84 13.83
CA GLY A 57 -0.74 14.21 14.98
C GLY A 57 -0.29 12.80 15.32
N ALA A 58 0.62 12.20 14.55
CA ALA A 58 1.24 10.94 14.95
C ALA A 58 2.25 11.16 16.09
N THR A 59 2.41 10.14 16.93
CA THR A 59 3.28 10.17 18.10
C THR A 59 4.24 8.99 18.05
N LEU A 60 5.34 9.09 18.79
CA LEU A 60 6.28 7.98 18.97
C LEU A 60 5.76 7.01 20.04
N HIS A 61 5.61 5.73 19.69
CA HIS A 61 5.21 4.68 20.61
C HIS A 61 6.29 4.44 21.67
N PRO A 62 5.94 4.23 22.96
CA PRO A 62 6.92 4.01 24.03
C PRO A 62 7.89 2.86 23.77
N ALA A 63 7.42 1.75 23.19
CA ALA A 63 8.29 0.62 22.82
C ALA A 63 9.30 1.00 21.73
N SER A 64 8.85 1.69 20.67
CA SER A 64 9.74 2.17 19.61
C SER A 64 10.74 3.19 20.13
N LEU A 65 10.34 4.06 21.08
CA LEU A 65 11.26 4.96 21.76
C LEU A 65 12.35 4.20 22.51
N GLN A 66 11.99 3.11 23.20
CA GLN A 66 12.96 2.28 23.91
C GLN A 66 13.97 1.64 22.95
N ASP A 67 13.50 1.12 21.82
CA ASP A 67 14.35 0.57 20.77
C ASP A 67 15.26 1.64 20.15
N TRP A 68 14.71 2.81 19.80
CA TRP A 68 15.47 3.90 19.19
C TRP A 68 16.55 4.46 20.09
N ARG A 69 16.35 4.46 21.42
CA ARG A 69 17.39 4.86 22.38
C ARG A 69 18.66 4.02 22.25
N THR A 70 18.52 2.74 21.90
CA THR A 70 19.67 1.84 21.67
C THR A 70 20.35 2.06 20.32
N ARG A 71 19.66 2.69 19.36
CA ARG A 71 20.11 2.90 17.98
C ARG A 71 19.86 4.34 17.52
N ALA A 72 20.29 5.31 18.31
CA ALA A 72 20.02 6.73 18.05
C ALA A 72 20.59 7.21 16.69
N GLY A 73 21.70 6.62 16.24
CA GLY A 73 22.28 6.91 14.91
C GLY A 73 21.35 6.54 13.77
N ASP A 74 20.73 5.36 13.84
CA ASP A 74 19.75 4.88 12.85
C ASP A 74 18.52 5.79 12.85
N TRP A 75 18.01 6.15 14.04
CA TRP A 75 16.89 7.06 14.17
C TRP A 75 17.18 8.43 13.53
N LEU A 76 18.36 9.01 13.77
CA LEU A 76 18.77 10.26 13.11
C LEU A 76 18.93 10.09 11.60
N ALA A 77 19.38 8.93 11.13
CA ALA A 77 19.48 8.64 9.70
C ALA A 77 18.11 8.68 9.03
N THR A 78 17.05 8.20 9.69
CA THR A 78 15.66 8.26 9.16
C THR A 78 15.17 9.70 8.93
N ARG A 79 15.77 10.70 9.59
CA ARG A 79 15.36 12.11 9.49
C ARG A 79 16.09 12.89 8.41
N ARG A 80 17.16 12.33 7.84
CA ARG A 80 17.97 13.01 6.81
C ARG A 80 17.17 13.14 5.51
N ALA A 81 17.11 14.35 4.96
CA ALA A 81 16.41 14.65 3.71
C ALA A 81 14.97 14.11 3.65
N ALA A 82 14.28 14.05 4.80
CA ALA A 82 12.94 13.49 4.90
C ALA A 82 11.93 14.29 4.07
N ARG A 83 11.18 13.55 3.23
CA ARG A 83 10.19 14.09 2.29
C ARG A 83 8.80 14.05 2.90
N PRO A 84 7.87 14.93 2.48
CA PRO A 84 6.46 14.81 2.86
C PRO A 84 5.91 13.41 2.51
N PRO A 85 5.15 12.76 3.41
CA PRO A 85 4.62 11.41 3.20
C PRO A 85 3.97 11.19 1.85
N ALA A 86 3.07 12.10 1.46
CA ALA A 86 2.36 12.03 0.19
C ALA A 86 3.33 11.96 -1.00
N LEU A 87 4.34 12.84 -1.04
CA LEU A 87 5.28 12.90 -2.15
C LEU A 87 6.19 11.66 -2.22
N ALA A 88 6.61 11.12 -1.07
CA ALA A 88 7.42 9.91 -1.02
C ALA A 88 6.62 8.68 -1.46
N THR A 89 5.39 8.54 -0.97
CA THR A 89 4.52 7.40 -1.28
C THR A 89 4.04 7.41 -2.73
N ILE A 90 3.67 8.57 -3.29
CA ILE A 90 3.32 8.67 -4.72
C ILE A 90 4.54 8.35 -5.59
N ALA A 91 5.73 8.81 -5.21
CA ALA A 91 6.96 8.48 -5.93
C ALA A 91 7.28 6.97 -5.88
N TYR A 92 6.99 6.32 -4.75
CA TYR A 92 7.12 4.88 -4.59
C TYR A 92 6.16 4.11 -5.50
N ALA A 93 4.86 4.45 -5.49
CA ALA A 93 3.87 3.83 -6.36
C ALA A 93 4.29 3.93 -7.84
N ARG A 94 4.67 5.13 -8.28
CA ARG A 94 5.17 5.35 -9.65
C ARG A 94 6.46 4.59 -9.96
N TRP A 95 7.31 4.33 -8.98
CA TRP A 95 8.50 3.50 -9.18
C TRP A 95 8.11 2.04 -9.40
N VAL A 96 7.17 1.51 -8.61
CA VAL A 96 6.64 0.15 -8.78
C VAL A 96 6.00 -0.03 -10.17
N GLU A 97 5.20 0.94 -10.62
CA GLU A 97 4.57 0.92 -11.95
C GLU A 97 5.55 0.89 -13.12
N ARG A 98 6.76 1.43 -12.93
CA ARG A 98 7.81 1.46 -13.97
C ARG A 98 8.68 0.20 -13.98
N LEU A 99 8.44 -0.75 -13.08
CA LEU A 99 9.17 -2.02 -13.09
C LEU A 99 8.83 -2.80 -14.37
N PRO A 100 9.77 -3.58 -14.92
CA PRO A 100 9.64 -4.20 -16.25
C PRO A 100 8.68 -5.40 -16.28
N GLY A 101 7.77 -5.51 -15.33
CA GLY A 101 6.98 -6.71 -15.11
C GLY A 101 5.95 -6.59 -13.99
N ARG A 102 5.23 -7.68 -13.74
CA ARG A 102 4.19 -7.75 -12.71
C ARG A 102 4.83 -7.73 -11.32
N ALA A 103 4.70 -6.62 -10.60
CA ALA A 103 5.27 -6.46 -9.28
C ALA A 103 4.52 -7.28 -8.23
N VAL A 104 5.23 -8.10 -7.46
CA VAL A 104 4.74 -8.86 -6.32
C VAL A 104 5.40 -8.33 -5.05
N PHE A 105 4.59 -7.90 -4.10
CA PHE A 105 5.10 -7.42 -2.81
C PHE A 105 5.60 -8.58 -1.96
N VAL A 106 6.81 -8.46 -1.44
CA VAL A 106 7.42 -9.43 -0.54
C VAL A 106 7.80 -8.71 0.75
N ALA A 107 7.21 -9.15 1.85
CA ALA A 107 7.53 -8.70 3.20
C ALA A 107 7.76 -9.91 4.11
N GLU A 108 8.48 -9.69 5.19
CA GLU A 108 8.66 -10.69 6.23
C GLU A 108 7.32 -10.90 6.97
N PRO A 109 6.83 -12.15 7.15
CA PRO A 109 5.50 -12.42 7.68
C PRO A 109 5.22 -11.90 9.10
N HIS A 110 6.26 -11.59 9.86
CA HIS A 110 6.18 -11.13 11.25
C HIS A 110 6.49 -9.63 11.38
N THR A 111 6.80 -8.94 10.27
CA THR A 111 6.96 -7.49 10.26
C THR A 111 5.68 -6.76 9.90
N GLN A 112 5.60 -5.52 10.36
CA GLN A 112 4.52 -4.58 10.07
C GLN A 112 4.65 -3.94 8.67
N ASP A 113 5.57 -4.42 7.82
CA ASP A 113 5.93 -3.79 6.56
C ASP A 113 4.71 -3.69 5.63
N TYR A 114 3.99 -4.80 5.47
CA TYR A 114 2.76 -4.82 4.67
C TYR A 114 1.74 -3.81 5.20
N LEU A 115 1.52 -3.79 6.52
CA LEU A 115 0.50 -2.94 7.16
C LEU A 115 0.77 -1.46 6.88
N PHE A 116 2.00 -1.00 7.11
CA PHE A 116 2.36 0.41 6.88
C PHE A 116 2.38 0.76 5.40
N VAL A 117 2.98 -0.07 4.55
CA VAL A 117 3.09 0.21 3.11
C VAL A 117 1.71 0.23 2.47
N TYR A 118 0.85 -0.74 2.77
CA TYR A 118 -0.53 -0.79 2.29
C TYR A 118 -1.32 0.46 2.72
N TRP A 119 -1.27 0.81 4.02
CA TRP A 119 -2.00 1.97 4.52
C TRP A 119 -1.52 3.28 3.90
N TYR A 120 -0.19 3.47 3.76
CA TYR A 120 0.36 4.70 3.18
C TYR A 120 -0.01 4.81 1.71
N LEU A 121 0.11 3.72 0.94
CA LEU A 121 -0.30 3.67 -0.46
C LEU A 121 -1.79 3.98 -0.62
N GLN A 122 -2.66 3.38 0.19
CA GLN A 122 -4.09 3.67 0.14
C GLN A 122 -4.41 5.12 0.52
N ARG A 123 -3.71 5.69 1.51
CA ARG A 123 -3.94 7.07 1.97
C ARG A 123 -3.45 8.13 0.97
N PHE A 124 -2.30 7.90 0.33
CA PHE A 124 -1.61 8.95 -0.44
C PHE A 124 -1.56 8.70 -1.95
N ALA A 125 -1.52 7.46 -2.40
CA ALA A 125 -1.57 7.09 -3.81
C ALA A 125 -2.97 6.62 -4.24
N GLY A 126 -3.81 6.20 -3.30
CA GLY A 126 -5.18 5.75 -3.56
C GLY A 126 -5.28 4.33 -4.10
N GLU A 127 -4.16 3.63 -4.24
CA GLU A 127 -4.10 2.31 -4.87
C GLU A 127 -3.01 1.42 -4.30
N TRP A 128 -3.17 0.12 -4.53
CA TRP A 128 -2.16 -0.89 -4.33
C TRP A 128 -1.57 -1.29 -5.69
N PRO A 129 -0.32 -0.90 -6.03
CA PRO A 129 0.30 -1.12 -7.33
C PRO A 129 0.91 -2.52 -7.48
N PHE A 130 0.91 -3.33 -6.41
CA PHE A 130 1.35 -4.71 -6.50
C PHE A 130 0.19 -5.60 -6.94
N ALA A 131 0.55 -6.60 -7.73
CA ALA A 131 -0.42 -7.59 -8.12
C ALA A 131 -0.86 -8.39 -6.88
N GLY A 132 -2.16 -8.71 -6.83
CA GLY A 132 -2.82 -9.25 -5.64
C GLY A 132 -1.97 -10.30 -4.91
N SER A 133 -1.65 -10.01 -3.65
CA SER A 133 -1.15 -11.00 -2.67
C SER A 133 -2.24 -12.00 -2.27
N LEU A 134 -3.46 -11.80 -2.78
CA LEU A 134 -4.57 -12.74 -2.76
C LEU A 134 -4.88 -13.09 -4.22
N SER A 135 -5.10 -14.38 -4.49
CA SER A 135 -5.68 -14.87 -5.75
C SER A 135 -6.82 -13.96 -6.20
N ALA A 136 -6.98 -13.78 -7.52
CA ALA A 136 -7.86 -12.80 -8.20
C ALA A 136 -9.36 -12.81 -7.82
N ALA A 137 -9.76 -13.51 -6.78
CA ALA A 137 -11.08 -13.46 -6.17
C ALA A 137 -11.07 -12.60 -4.89
N SER A 138 -10.96 -11.28 -5.03
CA SER A 138 -11.61 -10.27 -4.16
C SER A 138 -10.97 -8.88 -4.31
N SER A 139 -11.49 -8.09 -5.23
CA SER A 139 -11.44 -6.63 -5.09
C SER A 139 -12.80 -6.06 -5.48
N PRO A 140 -13.75 -5.93 -4.55
CA PRO A 140 -15.04 -5.31 -4.85
C PRO A 140 -14.94 -3.78 -5.03
N ILE A 141 -13.77 -3.17 -4.80
CA ILE A 141 -13.67 -1.71 -4.70
C ILE A 141 -13.40 -1.03 -6.05
N ARG A 142 -12.87 -1.74 -7.06
CA ARG A 142 -12.53 -1.14 -8.37
C ARG A 142 -13.63 -1.20 -9.45
N SER A 143 -14.85 -1.64 -9.11
CA SER A 143 -15.98 -1.67 -10.07
C SER A 143 -17.18 -0.80 -9.65
N ALA A 144 -17.03 0.09 -8.69
CA ALA A 144 -17.89 1.26 -8.66
C ALA A 144 -17.29 2.28 -9.63
N ARG A 145 -17.65 2.19 -10.93
CA ARG A 145 -18.01 3.44 -11.60
C ARG A 145 -18.95 4.10 -10.60
N ALA A 146 -18.61 5.29 -10.12
CA ALA A 146 -19.58 6.12 -9.45
C ALA A 146 -20.70 6.33 -10.47
N ALA A 147 -21.68 5.41 -10.48
CA ALA A 147 -23.01 5.72 -10.92
C ALA A 147 -23.38 6.84 -9.97
N GLU A 148 -23.33 8.07 -10.49
CA GLU A 148 -23.84 9.24 -9.84
C GLU A 148 -25.22 8.85 -9.31
N ALA A 149 -25.29 8.57 -8.02
CA ALA A 149 -26.54 8.44 -7.34
C ALA A 149 -27.11 9.85 -7.31
N CYS A 150 -27.83 10.20 -8.38
CA CYS A 150 -28.55 11.46 -8.47
C CYS A 150 -29.52 11.50 -7.30
N VAL A 151 -29.24 12.37 -6.33
CA VAL A 151 -30.00 12.55 -5.09
C VAL A 151 -31.32 13.31 -5.28
N LEU A 152 -31.69 13.64 -6.52
CA LEU A 152 -32.91 14.39 -6.81
C LEU A 152 -34.15 13.49 -6.81
N ALA A 153 -35.20 13.95 -6.13
CA ALA A 153 -36.48 13.25 -5.99
C ALA A 153 -37.19 12.97 -7.33
N SER A 154 -36.85 13.69 -8.40
CA SER A 154 -37.45 13.56 -9.73
C SER A 154 -37.18 12.23 -10.42
N CYS A 155 -36.12 11.50 -10.04
CA CYS A 155 -35.77 10.23 -10.67
C CYS A 155 -36.56 9.02 -10.11
N ARG A 156 -37.44 9.20 -9.12
CA ARG A 156 -38.15 8.11 -8.42
C ARG A 156 -39.51 7.70 -9.00
N THR A 157 -39.93 8.24 -10.14
CA THR A 157 -41.28 7.96 -10.69
C THR A 157 -41.21 7.15 -11.99
N GLY A 158 -41.15 5.83 -11.85
CA GLY A 158 -41.67 4.90 -12.85
C GLY A 158 -43.12 4.51 -12.48
N PRO A 159 -44.02 4.27 -13.45
CA PRO A 159 -45.43 4.07 -13.16
C PRO A 159 -45.66 2.74 -12.45
N GLY A 160 -46.29 2.78 -11.27
CA GLY A 160 -46.68 1.59 -10.53
C GLY A 160 -47.74 0.78 -11.29
N PRO A 161 -47.76 -0.56 -11.19
CA PRO A 161 -48.76 -1.37 -11.87
C PRO A 161 -50.14 -1.09 -11.27
N GLY A 162 -51.06 -0.67 -12.13
CA GLY A 162 -52.47 -0.48 -11.80
C GLY A 162 -53.09 -1.79 -11.31
N LEU A 163 -53.72 -1.72 -10.15
CA LEU A 163 -54.53 -2.79 -9.58
C LEU A 163 -55.77 -2.98 -10.48
N ALA A 164 -55.80 -4.05 -11.27
CA ALA A 164 -56.98 -4.46 -12.01
C ALA A 164 -58.00 -5.08 -11.04
N ALA A 165 -59.20 -4.52 -11.03
CA ALA A 165 -60.38 -5.12 -10.40
C ALA A 165 -60.98 -6.19 -11.32
N ALA A 166 -61.36 -7.34 -10.75
CA ALA A 166 -62.39 -8.23 -11.30
C ALA A 166 -62.79 -9.29 -10.25
N GLY A 167 -64.10 -9.45 -10.03
CA GLY A 167 -64.71 -10.61 -9.39
C GLY A 167 -65.57 -10.29 -8.18
#